data_AF-A0A517R386-F1
#
_entry.id   AF-A0A517R386-F1
#
_cell.length_a   1.000
_cell.length_b   1.000
_cell.length_c   1.000
_cell.angle_alpha   90.00
_cell.angle_beta   90.00
_cell.angle_gamma   90.00
#
_symmetry.space_group_name_H-M   'P 1'
#
loop_
_entity.id
_entity.type
_entity.pdbx_description
1 polymer ?
#
loop_
_entity_poly.entity_id
_entity_poly.type
_entity_poly.pdbx_seq_one_letter_code
_entity_poly.pdbx_strand_id
1 'polypeptide(L)'
;MNERQENEQYFFDAATLDRLGAFVASFPNPCCVCCPLLGKWLVEHGHDVTTLDVDDLFSELPGFRHFDLNRPDWQGDDFGIIICDPPFYNVSLRQLFAALRLLSRNNFGQPLMISYLKRRDQAILNSLAEFTLSPSGFRPGYQTVQKIKRNEIEFFSNLDSESLAPLQS
;
A
#
# COMPACT_ATOMS: atom_id res chain seq x y z
N MET A 1 -14.10 -11.04 9.71
CA MET A 1 -13.78 -10.48 8.38
C MET A 1 -13.06 -11.57 7.63
N ASN A 2 -13.51 -11.93 6.42
CA ASN A 2 -12.93 -13.04 5.67
C ASN A 2 -12.30 -12.50 4.40
N GLU A 3 -11.08 -12.92 4.09
CA GLU A 3 -10.39 -12.60 2.83
C GLU A 3 -11.19 -13.10 1.63
N ARG A 4 -11.34 -12.24 0.62
CA ARG A 4 -11.94 -12.61 -0.66
C ARG A 4 -10.84 -12.90 -1.70
N GLN A 5 -10.45 -14.17 -1.79
CA GLN A 5 -9.38 -14.60 -2.71
C GLN A 5 -9.67 -14.29 -4.18
N GLU A 6 -10.94 -14.28 -4.59
CA GLU A 6 -11.37 -13.88 -5.95
C GLU A 6 -10.99 -12.43 -6.28
N ASN A 7 -10.90 -11.58 -5.26
CA ASN A 7 -10.49 -10.18 -5.37
C ASN A 7 -9.00 -9.98 -5.07
N GLU A 8 -8.23 -11.05 -4.87
CA GLU A 8 -6.84 -11.04 -4.39
C GLU A 8 -6.65 -10.27 -3.07
N GLN A 9 -7.67 -10.26 -2.21
CA GLN A 9 -7.59 -9.61 -0.91
C GLN A 9 -6.82 -10.53 0.05
N TYR A 10 -5.59 -10.16 0.36
CA TYR A 10 -4.75 -10.83 1.35
C TYR A 10 -4.44 -9.86 2.48
N PHE A 11 -4.51 -10.33 3.71
CA PHE A 11 -4.31 -9.51 4.88
C PHE A 11 -2.92 -9.70 5.48
N PHE A 12 -2.30 -8.57 5.84
CA PHE A 12 -1.07 -8.58 6.63
C PHE A 12 -1.24 -9.35 7.95
N ASP A 13 -0.18 -10.03 8.37
CA ASP A 13 -0.13 -10.61 9.72
C ASP A 13 0.07 -9.52 10.78
N ALA A 14 -0.17 -9.87 12.05
CA ALA A 14 -0.10 -8.92 13.16
C ALA A 14 1.30 -8.27 13.29
N ALA A 15 2.37 -9.05 13.13
CA ALA A 15 3.74 -8.53 13.20
C ALA A 15 4.03 -7.49 12.11
N THR A 16 3.49 -7.70 10.91
CA THR A 16 3.58 -6.75 9.80
C THR A 16 2.76 -5.50 10.08
N LEU A 17 1.53 -5.64 10.57
CA LEU A 17 0.68 -4.51 10.93
C LEU A 17 1.29 -3.64 12.02
N ASP A 18 1.86 -4.23 13.07
CA ASP A 18 2.48 -3.48 14.16
C ASP A 18 3.68 -2.67 13.67
N ARG A 19 4.57 -3.30 12.90
CA ARG A 19 5.79 -2.64 12.42
C ARG A 19 5.51 -1.61 11.33
N LEU A 20 4.70 -1.98 10.33
CA LEU A 20 4.33 -1.08 9.24
C LEU A 20 3.43 0.04 9.76
N GLY A 21 2.49 -0.26 10.66
CA GLY A 21 1.62 0.71 11.30
C GLY A 21 2.39 1.76 12.08
N ALA A 22 3.31 1.35 12.96
CA ALA A 22 4.15 2.27 13.71
C ALA A 22 5.01 3.17 12.81
N PHE A 23 5.53 2.60 11.71
CA PHE A 23 6.28 3.37 10.71
C PHE A 23 5.39 4.40 10.01
N VAL A 24 4.23 3.99 9.50
CA VAL A 24 3.30 4.84 8.74
C VAL A 24 2.71 5.94 9.63
N ALA A 25 2.48 5.65 10.91
CA ALA A 25 2.00 6.61 11.91
C ALA A 25 2.94 7.79 12.14
N SER A 26 4.23 7.70 11.73
CA SER A 26 5.19 8.80 11.82
C SER A 26 5.00 9.87 10.73
N PHE A 27 4.20 9.58 9.69
CA PHE A 27 3.91 10.51 8.61
C PHE A 27 2.57 11.22 8.86
N PRO A 28 2.46 12.52 8.53
CA PRO A 28 1.19 13.23 8.64
C PRO A 28 0.20 12.75 7.57
N ASN A 29 -1.08 12.62 7.92
CA ASN A 29 -2.15 12.25 6.98
C ASN A 29 -1.78 11.07 6.04
N PRO A 30 -1.51 9.87 6.59
CA PRO A 30 -1.20 8.71 5.78
C PRO A 30 -2.40 8.27 4.92
N CYS A 31 -2.12 7.72 3.75
CA CYS A 31 -3.11 7.11 2.86
C CYS A 31 -2.81 5.62 2.67
N CYS A 32 -3.75 4.76 3.06
CA CYS A 32 -3.69 3.31 2.89
C CYS A 32 -4.56 2.89 1.70
N VAL A 33 -3.97 2.35 0.63
CA VAL A 33 -4.64 1.95 -0.61
C VAL A 33 -4.61 0.44 -0.74
N CYS A 34 -5.78 -0.20 -0.82
CA CYS A 34 -5.94 -1.65 -0.87
C CYS A 34 -5.36 -2.42 0.34
N CYS A 35 -5.10 -1.72 1.45
CA CYS A 35 -4.60 -2.31 2.70
C CYS A 35 -5.44 -1.90 3.92
N PRO A 36 -6.74 -2.23 3.94
CA PRO A 36 -7.70 -1.63 4.87
C PRO A 36 -7.46 -2.04 6.33
N LEU A 37 -6.79 -3.17 6.58
CA LEU A 37 -6.38 -3.55 7.94
C LEU A 37 -5.26 -2.67 8.50
N LEU A 38 -4.40 -2.10 7.65
CA LEU A 38 -3.41 -1.12 8.09
C LEU A 38 -4.10 0.20 8.47
N GLY A 39 -5.07 0.63 7.66
CA GLY A 39 -5.93 1.77 7.99
C GLY A 39 -6.69 1.57 9.31
N LYS A 40 -7.26 0.38 9.49
CA LYS A 40 -7.91 -0.01 10.76
C LYS A 40 -6.95 0.05 11.94
N TRP A 41 -5.76 -0.53 11.80
CA TRP A 41 -4.73 -0.49 12.83
C TRP A 41 -4.41 0.96 13.23
N LEU A 42 -4.23 1.87 12.26
CA LEU A 42 -3.93 3.28 12.51
C LEU A 42 -5.05 3.98 13.30
N VAL A 43 -6.31 3.76 12.92
CA VAL A 43 -7.48 4.31 13.66
C VAL A 43 -7.53 3.76 15.09
N GLU A 44 -7.35 2.46 15.28
CA GLU A 44 -7.37 1.83 16.60
C GLU A 44 -6.25 2.34 17.53
N HIS A 45 -5.16 2.85 16.95
CA HIS A 45 -4.05 3.49 17.66
C HIS A 45 -4.16 5.03 17.72
N GLY A 46 -5.30 5.60 17.31
CA GLY A 46 -5.60 7.03 17.47
C GLY A 46 -4.98 7.93 16.40
N HIS A 47 -4.63 7.39 15.24
CA HIS A 47 -4.12 8.16 14.10
C HIS A 47 -5.21 8.40 13.06
N ASP A 48 -5.29 9.65 12.58
CA ASP A 48 -6.08 9.97 11.38
C ASP A 48 -5.43 9.34 10.14
N VAL A 49 -6.24 8.75 9.28
CA VAL A 49 -5.78 8.05 8.06
C VAL A 49 -6.87 8.10 7.01
N THR A 50 -6.47 8.22 5.74
CA THR A 50 -7.37 7.95 4.61
C THR A 50 -7.21 6.50 4.19
N THR A 51 -8.31 5.73 4.18
CA THR A 51 -8.30 4.33 3.72
C THR A 51 -9.09 4.20 2.43
N LEU A 52 -8.41 3.80 1.36
CA LEU A 52 -8.97 3.66 0.02
C LEU A 52 -9.06 2.18 -0.34
N ASP A 53 -10.27 1.64 -0.46
CA ASP A 53 -10.49 0.25 -0.87
C ASP A 53 -11.83 0.11 -1.62
N VAL A 54 -12.01 -0.99 -2.36
CA VAL A 54 -13.26 -1.33 -3.04
C VAL A 54 -14.21 -2.11 -2.12
N ASP A 55 -13.70 -2.70 -1.03
CA ASP A 55 -14.48 -3.50 -0.09
C ASP A 55 -15.22 -2.62 0.94
N ASP A 56 -16.49 -2.33 0.66
CA ASP A 56 -17.36 -1.53 1.52
C ASP A 56 -17.65 -2.16 2.89
N LEU A 57 -17.17 -3.39 3.17
CA LEU A 57 -17.17 -3.94 4.54
C LEU A 57 -16.35 -3.09 5.52
N PHE A 58 -15.47 -2.23 5.01
CA PHE A 58 -14.71 -1.26 5.79
C PHE A 58 -15.33 0.14 5.83
N SER A 59 -16.54 0.33 5.28
CA SER A 59 -17.18 1.66 5.18
C SER A 59 -17.42 2.38 6.51
N GLU A 60 -17.54 1.64 7.61
CA GLU A 60 -17.68 2.20 8.96
C GLU A 60 -16.33 2.66 9.57
N LEU A 61 -15.19 2.38 8.90
CA LEU A 61 -13.88 2.82 9.36
C LEU A 61 -13.74 4.34 9.13
N PRO A 62 -13.38 5.14 10.16
CA PRO A 62 -13.06 6.54 9.99
C PRO A 62 -12.04 6.78 8.88
N GLY A 63 -12.33 7.73 7.99
CA GLY A 63 -11.48 8.06 6.85
C GLY A 63 -11.54 7.06 5.68
N PHE A 64 -12.38 6.03 5.75
CA PHE A 64 -12.64 5.15 4.61
C PHE A 64 -13.31 5.89 3.45
N ARG A 65 -12.87 5.57 2.24
CA ARG A 65 -13.50 5.99 1.00
C ARG A 65 -13.45 4.85 0.00
N HIS A 66 -14.58 4.61 -0.65
CA HIS A 66 -14.64 3.66 -1.75
C HIS A 66 -13.72 4.12 -2.89
N PHE A 67 -12.80 3.26 -3.33
CA PHE A 67 -11.82 3.60 -4.37
C PHE A 67 -11.51 2.38 -5.23
N ASP A 68 -11.81 2.48 -6.53
CA ASP A 68 -11.51 1.42 -7.51
C ASP A 68 -10.26 1.80 -8.33
N LEU A 69 -9.18 1.02 -8.17
CA LEU A 69 -7.95 1.18 -8.96
C LEU A 69 -8.16 1.08 -10.48
N ASN A 70 -9.23 0.42 -10.94
CA ASN A 70 -9.58 0.35 -12.36
C ASN A 70 -10.21 1.64 -12.89
N ARG A 71 -10.79 2.44 -12.00
CA ARG A 71 -11.51 3.68 -12.31
C ARG A 71 -11.17 4.76 -11.25
N PRO A 72 -9.89 5.13 -11.11
CA PRO A 72 -9.46 6.00 -10.03
C PRO A 72 -10.08 7.38 -10.17
N ASP A 73 -10.56 7.91 -9.06
CA ASP A 73 -11.16 9.23 -8.93
C ASP A 73 -10.29 10.14 -8.03
N TRP A 74 -10.55 11.44 -8.15
CA TRP A 74 -9.77 12.44 -7.43
C TRP A 74 -10.17 12.47 -5.95
N GLN A 75 -9.19 12.31 -5.06
CA GLN A 75 -9.42 12.27 -3.61
C GLN A 75 -9.27 13.64 -2.93
N GLY A 76 -8.56 14.59 -3.53
CA GLY A 76 -8.49 15.98 -3.05
C GLY A 76 -7.52 16.30 -1.92
N ASP A 77 -6.90 15.29 -1.30
CA ASP A 77 -5.99 15.49 -0.17
C ASP A 77 -4.52 15.45 -0.57
N ASP A 78 -3.69 16.06 0.28
CA ASP A 78 -2.24 15.89 0.29
C ASP A 78 -1.85 14.86 1.36
N PHE A 79 -1.10 13.84 0.98
CA PHE A 79 -0.72 12.76 1.87
C PHE A 79 0.75 12.86 2.28
N GLY A 80 1.06 12.63 3.56
CA GLY A 80 2.46 12.53 4.00
C GLY A 80 3.13 11.25 3.50
N ILE A 81 2.34 10.19 3.30
CA ILE A 81 2.77 8.95 2.65
C ILE A 81 1.59 8.20 2.05
N ILE A 82 1.81 7.53 0.92
CA ILE A 82 0.88 6.58 0.33
C ILE A 82 1.46 5.17 0.50
N ILE A 83 0.70 4.28 1.14
CA ILE A 83 1.00 2.85 1.25
C ILE A 83 0.00 2.10 0.37
N CYS A 84 0.48 1.28 -0.56
CA CYS A 84 -0.36 0.59 -1.51
C CYS A 84 -0.08 -0.92 -1.52
N ASP A 85 -1.12 -1.74 -1.32
CA ASP A 85 -1.06 -3.20 -1.44
C ASP A 85 -2.04 -3.69 -2.52
N PRO A 86 -1.76 -3.43 -3.81
CA PRO A 86 -2.73 -3.64 -4.87
C PRO A 86 -2.88 -5.13 -5.22
N PRO A 87 -4.05 -5.55 -5.73
CA PRO A 87 -4.19 -6.83 -6.43
C PRO A 87 -3.12 -6.99 -7.52
N PHE A 88 -2.47 -8.15 -7.60
CA PHE A 88 -1.32 -8.34 -8.49
C PHE A 88 -1.71 -8.75 -9.92
N TYR A 89 -2.87 -9.37 -10.11
CA TYR A 89 -3.31 -9.90 -11.41
C TYR A 89 -4.54 -9.17 -11.96
N ASN A 90 -5.44 -8.72 -11.08
CA ASN A 90 -6.68 -8.03 -11.44
C ASN A 90 -6.48 -6.55 -11.79
N VAL A 91 -5.36 -5.95 -11.39
CA VAL A 91 -5.00 -4.56 -11.72
C VAL A 91 -3.73 -4.56 -12.58
N SER A 92 -3.79 -3.95 -13.76
CA SER A 92 -2.61 -3.78 -14.60
C SER A 92 -1.68 -2.71 -14.02
N LEU A 93 -0.37 -2.84 -14.26
CA LEU A 93 0.63 -1.84 -13.83
C LEU A 93 0.35 -0.43 -14.39
N ARG A 94 -0.27 -0.35 -15.58
CA ARG A 94 -0.69 0.92 -16.18
C ARG A 94 -1.83 1.57 -15.39
N GLN A 95 -2.81 0.79 -14.94
CA GLN A 95 -3.90 1.28 -14.10
C GLN A 95 -3.39 1.71 -12.72
N LEU A 96 -2.53 0.87 -12.11
CA LEU A 96 -1.87 1.21 -10.84
C LEU A 96 -1.10 2.54 -10.95
N PHE A 97 -0.30 2.72 -12.00
CA PHE A 97 0.40 3.98 -12.26
C PHE A 97 -0.58 5.16 -12.41
N ALA A 98 -1.65 5.00 -13.18
CA ALA A 98 -2.64 6.06 -13.37
C ALA A 98 -3.33 6.46 -12.04
N ALA A 99 -3.66 5.50 -11.19
CA ALA A 99 -4.25 5.73 -9.88
C ALA A 99 -3.28 6.45 -8.95
N LEU A 100 -2.04 5.96 -8.83
CA LEU A 100 -1.02 6.57 -7.97
C LEU A 100 -0.62 7.97 -8.43
N ARG A 101 -0.53 8.21 -9.74
CA ARG A 101 -0.31 9.55 -10.30
C ARG A 101 -1.44 10.51 -9.94
N LEU A 102 -2.69 10.03 -9.94
CA LEU A 102 -3.85 10.84 -9.56
C LEU A 102 -3.81 11.18 -8.06
N LEU A 103 -3.57 10.18 -7.20
CA LEU A 103 -3.45 10.36 -5.76
C LEU A 103 -2.26 11.25 -5.38
N SER A 104 -1.16 11.14 -6.10
CA SER A 104 0.02 11.99 -5.90
C SER A 104 -0.12 13.37 -6.54
N ARG A 105 -1.26 13.68 -7.18
CA ARG A 105 -1.51 14.97 -7.86
C ARG A 105 -0.47 15.29 -8.94
N ASN A 106 0.06 14.27 -9.61
CA ASN A 106 1.21 14.33 -10.54
C ASN A 106 2.54 14.74 -9.87
N ASN A 107 2.64 14.74 -8.55
CA ASN A 107 3.91 14.87 -7.83
C ASN A 107 4.56 13.48 -7.70
N PHE A 108 5.61 13.23 -8.47
CA PHE A 108 6.31 11.95 -8.42
C PHE A 108 7.31 11.83 -7.26
N GLY A 109 7.55 12.92 -6.53
CA GLY A 109 8.30 12.92 -5.27
C GLY A 109 7.43 12.63 -4.04
N GLN A 110 6.13 12.38 -4.21
CA GLN A 110 5.21 11.95 -3.15
C GLN A 110 5.78 10.69 -2.45
N PRO A 111 6.00 10.70 -1.12
CA PRO A 111 6.38 9.50 -0.39
C PRO A 111 5.41 8.36 -0.65
N LEU A 112 5.92 7.25 -1.17
CA LEU A 112 5.15 6.15 -1.69
C LEU A 112 5.84 4.83 -1.38
N MET A 113 5.08 3.88 -0.85
CA MET A 113 5.49 2.47 -0.72
C MET A 113 4.45 1.56 -1.33
N ILE A 114 4.89 0.57 -2.11
CA ILE A 114 4.01 -0.39 -2.78
C ILE A 114 4.50 -1.81 -2.51
N SER A 115 3.68 -2.66 -1.92
CA SER A 115 3.96 -4.10 -1.86
C SER A 115 3.70 -4.72 -3.22
N TYR A 116 4.66 -5.48 -3.73
CA TYR A 116 4.50 -6.19 -5.00
C TYR A 116 5.30 -7.48 -5.05
N LEU A 117 4.90 -8.39 -5.94
CA LEU A 117 5.59 -9.67 -6.15
C LEU A 117 7.06 -9.45 -6.53
N LYS A 118 7.99 -10.01 -5.74
CA LYS A 118 9.43 -9.84 -5.95
C LYS A 118 9.90 -10.34 -7.31
N ARG A 119 9.31 -11.44 -7.79
CA ARG A 119 9.57 -11.98 -9.14
C ARG A 119 9.15 -11.06 -10.30
N ARG A 120 8.41 -9.98 -10.02
CA ARG A 120 7.97 -8.96 -10.99
C ARG A 120 8.60 -7.59 -10.68
N ASP A 121 9.68 -7.54 -9.91
CA ASP A 121 10.36 -6.29 -9.53
C ASP A 121 10.70 -5.40 -10.74
N GLN A 122 11.33 -5.94 -11.78
CA GLN A 122 11.66 -5.16 -12.97
C GLN A 122 10.41 -4.58 -13.65
N ALA A 123 9.28 -5.29 -13.62
CA ALA A 123 8.04 -4.83 -14.23
C ALA A 123 7.46 -3.64 -13.46
N ILE A 124 7.38 -3.71 -12.12
CA ILE A 124 6.89 -2.60 -11.29
C ILE A 124 7.83 -1.39 -11.39
N LEU A 125 9.15 -1.61 -11.28
CA LEU A 125 10.16 -0.54 -11.37
C LEU A 125 10.12 0.19 -12.71
N ASN A 126 9.96 -0.54 -13.83
CA ASN A 126 9.85 0.08 -15.15
C ASN A 126 8.53 0.81 -15.34
N SER A 127 7.42 0.24 -14.85
CA SER A 127 6.09 0.81 -15.07
C SER A 127 5.83 2.05 -14.22
N LEU A 128 6.51 2.17 -13.08
CA LEU A 128 6.43 3.31 -12.15
C LEU A 128 7.76 4.08 -12.10
N ALA A 129 8.53 4.07 -13.19
CA ALA A 129 9.86 4.68 -13.22
C ALA A 129 9.88 6.17 -12.83
N GLU A 130 8.79 6.91 -13.13
CA GLU A 130 8.65 8.32 -12.76
C GLU A 130 8.70 8.54 -11.24
N PHE A 131 8.19 7.58 -10.44
CA PHE A 131 8.24 7.62 -8.97
C PHE A 131 9.62 7.23 -8.39
N THR A 132 10.58 6.84 -9.23
CA THR A 132 11.95 6.46 -8.81
C THR A 132 11.99 5.43 -7.68
N LEU A 133 11.10 4.44 -7.72
CA LEU A 133 11.02 3.40 -6.70
C LEU A 133 12.28 2.53 -6.68
N SER A 134 12.61 2.01 -5.50
CA SER A 134 13.65 1.01 -5.29
C SER A 134 13.15 -0.04 -4.27
N PRO A 135 13.73 -1.26 -4.24
CA PRO A 135 13.40 -2.23 -3.21
C PRO A 135 13.71 -1.66 -1.81
N SER A 136 12.73 -1.66 -0.92
CA SER A 136 12.89 -1.11 0.43
C SER A 136 13.62 -2.05 1.39
N GLY A 137 13.80 -3.33 1.03
CA GLY A 137 14.28 -4.39 1.93
C GLY A 137 13.22 -4.93 2.90
N PHE A 138 12.07 -4.26 3.04
CA PHE A 138 10.99 -4.73 3.90
C PHE A 138 10.08 -5.73 3.18
N ARG A 139 9.94 -6.92 3.77
CA ARG A 139 9.11 -8.02 3.25
C ARG A 139 7.93 -8.28 4.19
N PRO A 140 6.71 -7.92 3.80
CA PRO A 140 5.54 -8.11 4.65
C PRO A 140 5.17 -9.60 4.77
N GLY A 141 4.69 -9.96 5.95
CA GLY A 141 4.02 -11.23 6.22
C GLY A 141 2.50 -11.09 6.00
N TYR A 142 1.90 -12.17 5.52
CA TYR A 142 0.45 -12.26 5.29
C TYR A 142 -0.11 -13.49 5.99
N GLN A 143 -1.39 -13.41 6.37
CA GLN A 143 -2.05 -14.46 7.15
C GLN A 143 -2.19 -15.77 6.37
N THR A 144 -2.54 -15.70 5.08
CA THR A 144 -2.93 -16.88 4.29
C THR A 144 -2.08 -17.11 3.04
N VAL A 145 -1.19 -16.18 2.68
CA VAL A 145 -0.30 -16.35 1.53
C VAL A 145 0.70 -17.47 1.82
N GLN A 146 0.72 -18.48 0.94
CA GLN A 146 1.67 -19.59 1.07
C GLN A 146 3.11 -19.08 0.97
N LYS A 147 3.93 -19.46 1.96
CA LYS A 147 5.36 -19.10 2.06
C LYS A 147 6.22 -19.88 1.06
N ILE A 148 6.06 -19.58 -0.23
CA ILE A 148 6.86 -20.14 -1.32
C ILE A 148 7.54 -19.01 -2.09
N LYS A 149 8.72 -19.29 -2.68
CA LYS A 149 9.53 -18.30 -3.41
C LYS A 149 8.76 -17.51 -4.47
N ARG A 150 7.79 -18.15 -5.13
CA ARG A 150 6.95 -17.52 -6.18
C ARG A 150 6.04 -16.41 -5.63
N ASN A 151 5.72 -16.46 -4.34
CA ASN A 151 4.82 -15.55 -3.64
C ASN A 151 5.59 -14.60 -2.72
N GLU A 152 6.92 -14.52 -2.84
CA GLU A 152 7.69 -13.50 -2.12
C GLU A 152 7.21 -12.12 -2.55
N ILE A 153 6.85 -11.31 -1.56
CA ILE A 153 6.40 -9.93 -1.72
C ILE A 153 7.40 -9.03 -0.98
N GLU A 154 7.69 -7.89 -1.57
CA GLU A 154 8.57 -6.87 -1.00
C GLU A 154 7.91 -5.50 -1.23
N PHE A 155 8.15 -4.55 -0.32
CA PHE A 155 7.80 -3.15 -0.56
C PHE A 155 8.84 -2.48 -1.46
N PHE A 156 8.37 -1.73 -2.44
CA PHE A 156 9.16 -0.82 -3.26
C PHE A 156 8.82 0.62 -2.87
N SER A 157 9.83 1.46 -2.68
CA SER A 157 9.68 2.80 -2.12
C SER A 157 10.60 3.83 -2.79
N ASN A 158 10.18 5.09 -2.78
CA ASN A 158 11.01 6.24 -3.14
C ASN A 158 11.59 6.99 -1.92
N LEU A 159 11.38 6.46 -0.71
CA LEU A 159 12.01 6.95 0.50
C LEU A 159 13.51 6.63 0.52
N ASP A 160 14.29 7.48 1.18
CA ASP A 160 15.69 7.24 1.42
C ASP A 160 15.94 6.16 2.49
N SER A 161 17.19 5.70 2.58
CA SER A 161 17.58 4.64 3.53
C SER A 161 17.42 5.05 4.99
N GLU A 162 17.58 6.34 5.31
CA GLU A 162 17.42 6.84 6.68
C GLU A 162 15.96 6.74 7.12
N SER A 163 15.05 7.16 6.24
CA SER A 163 13.61 7.04 6.44
C SER A 163 13.19 5.57 6.54
N LEU A 164 13.77 4.67 5.76
CA LEU A 164 13.41 3.23 5.77
C LEU A 164 14.04 2.42 6.92
N ALA A 165 15.03 2.97 7.63
CA ALA A 165 15.75 2.25 8.68
C ALA A 165 14.84 1.57 9.74
N PRO A 166 13.75 2.19 10.24
CA PRO A 166 12.86 1.56 11.22
C PRO A 166 12.15 0.29 10.71
N LEU A 167 11.98 0.16 9.38
CA LEU A 167 11.38 -1.03 8.76
C LEU A 167 12.41 -2.14 8.47
N GLN A 168 13.70 -1.87 8.65
CA GLN A 168 14.80 -2.79 8.37
C GLN A 168 15.43 -3.40 9.64
N SER A 169 15.29 -2.73 10.79
CA SER A 169 15.77 -3.17 12.12
C SER A 169 14.91 -4.24 12.79
#